data_AF-A0A7L1SP95-F1
#
_entry.id   AF-A0A7L1SP95-F1
#
_cell.length_a   1.000
_cell.length_b   1.000
_cell.length_c   1.000
_cell.angle_alpha   90.00
_cell.angle_beta   90.00
_cell.angle_gamma   90.00
#
_symmetry.space_group_name_H-M   'P 1'
#
loop_
_entity.id
_entity.type
_entity.pdbx_description
1 polymer ?
#
loop_
_entity_poly.entity_id
_entity_poly.type
_entity_poly.pdbx_seq_one_letter_code
_entity_poly.pdbx_strand_id
1 'polypeptide(L)' 'RPFACHHCGRCFSSWPKVIAHAMVHAGTRPFACEQCGRGFSRKSHLVRHQAVHTGHRPHACTLCRKRFSSKTSLLRHQ' A
#
# COMPACT_ATOMS: atom_id res chain seq x y z
N ARG A 1 6.34 14.70 -13.71
CA ARG A 1 6.16 14.52 -12.24
C ARG A 1 6.57 15.82 -11.57
N PRO A 2 5.66 16.81 -11.41
CA PRO A 2 6.05 18.17 -11.04
C PRO A 2 6.28 18.37 -9.54
N PHE A 3 5.86 17.42 -8.70
CA PHE A 3 5.94 17.57 -7.25
C PHE A 3 7.19 16.85 -6.72
N ALA A 4 8.20 17.59 -6.25
CA ALA A 4 9.42 17.03 -5.69
C ALA A 4 9.39 16.99 -4.16
N CYS A 5 9.97 15.95 -3.57
CA CYS A 5 10.23 15.91 -2.15
C CYS A 5 11.45 16.77 -1.81
N HIS A 6 11.30 17.71 -0.88
CA HIS A 6 12.41 18.57 -0.47
C HIS A 6 13.57 17.80 0.20
N HIS A 7 13.27 16.73 0.95
CA HIS A 7 14.30 15.99 1.69
C HIS A 7 15.19 15.10 0.81
N CYS A 8 14.71 14.60 -0.32
CA CYS A 8 15.47 13.64 -1.14
C CYS A 8 15.38 13.88 -2.67
N GLY A 9 14.76 14.99 -3.10
CA GLY A 9 14.62 15.35 -4.51
C GLY A 9 13.69 14.45 -5.33
N ARG A 10 13.08 13.43 -4.73
CA ARG A 10 12.28 12.44 -5.45
C ARG A 10 10.99 13.08 -5.98
N CYS A 11 10.78 12.99 -7.29
CA CYS A 11 9.58 13.56 -7.93
C CYS A 11 8.36 12.64 -7.80
N PHE A 12 7.16 13.18 -7.88
CA PHE A 12 5.89 12.45 -7.81
C PHE A 12 4.87 13.06 -8.78
N SER A 13 3.84 12.28 -9.11
CA SER A 13 2.80 12.71 -10.06
C SER A 13 1.70 13.56 -9.42
N SER A 14 1.61 13.58 -8.09
CA SER A 14 0.60 14.34 -7.34
C SER A 14 1.11 14.73 -5.97
N TRP A 15 0.60 15.84 -5.44
CA TRP A 15 0.97 16.37 -4.11
C TRP A 15 0.67 15.40 -2.95
N PRO A 16 -0.49 14.71 -2.88
CA PRO A 16 -0.75 13.73 -1.81
C PRO A 16 0.28 12.60 -1.75
N LYS A 17 0.89 12.23 -2.89
CA LYS A 17 1.96 11.23 -2.93
C LYS A 17 3.26 11.75 -2.33
N VAL A 18 3.54 13.06 -2.46
CA VAL A 18 4.69 13.70 -1.80
C VAL A 18 4.48 13.73 -0.28
N ILE A 19 3.31 14.15 0.19
CA ILE A 19 2.99 14.17 1.64
C ILE A 19 3.12 12.77 2.25
N ALA A 20 2.49 11.77 1.64
CA ALA A 20 2.58 10.38 2.11
C ALA A 20 4.01 9.81 2.05
N HIS A 21 4.86 10.33 1.16
CA HIS A 21 6.27 9.97 1.10
C HIS A 21 7.08 10.69 2.17
N ALA A 22 6.81 11.95 2.47
CA ALA A 22 7.47 12.71 3.53
C ALA A 22 7.31 12.05 4.91
N MET A 23 6.19 11.36 5.14
CA MET A 23 5.98 10.53 6.34
C MET A 23 7.06 9.45 6.54
N VAL A 24 7.67 8.95 5.45
CA VAL A 24 8.78 8.00 5.54
C VAL A 24 10.02 8.67 6.14
N HIS A 25 10.29 9.93 5.81
CA HIS A 25 11.39 10.69 6.39
C HIS A 25 11.13 11.01 7.87
N ALA A 26 9.88 11.30 8.23
CA ALA A 26 9.47 11.55 9.61
C ALA A 26 9.31 10.27 10.46
N GLY A 27 9.42 9.08 9.85
CA GLY A 27 9.11 7.81 10.52
C GLY A 27 7.63 7.64 10.90
N THR A 28 6.75 8.55 10.48
CA THR A 28 5.34 8.54 10.88
C THR A 28 4.55 7.54 10.03
N ARG A 29 3.64 6.83 10.70
CA ARG A 29 2.76 5.82 10.08
C ARG A 29 1.35 6.02 10.61
N PRO A 30 0.60 7.00 10.08
CA PRO A 30 -0.69 7.41 10.65
C PRO A 30 -1.77 6.33 10.54
N PHE A 31 -1.57 5.32 9.69
CA PHE A 31 -2.51 4.22 9.52
C PHE A 31 -1.96 2.98 10.21
N ALA A 32 -2.41 2.72 11.44
CA ALA A 32 -2.04 1.52 12.19
C ALA A 32 -3.08 0.42 12.04
N CYS A 33 -2.63 -0.83 12.03
CA CYS A 33 -3.51 -1.98 12.15
C CYS A 33 -3.86 -2.19 13.62
N GLU A 34 -5.15 -2.13 13.95
CA GLU A 34 -5.63 -2.33 15.34
C GLU A 34 -5.37 -3.76 15.84
N GLN A 35 -5.33 -4.76 14.94
CA GLN A 35 -5.15 -6.15 15.33
C GLN A 35 -3.70 -6.53 15.66
N CYS A 36 -2.70 -5.85 15.07
CA CYS A 36 -1.29 -6.21 15.25
C CYS A 36 -0.33 -5.02 15.47
N GLY A 37 -0.86 -3.80 15.58
CA GLY A 37 -0.09 -2.57 15.77
C GLY A 37 0.75 -2.13 14.56
N ARG A 38 0.72 -2.85 13.44
CA ARG A 38 1.56 -2.53 12.28
C ARG A 38 1.14 -1.23 11.61
N GLY A 39 2.06 -0.26 11.55
CA GLY A 39 1.85 1.03 10.89
C GLY A 39 2.11 1.04 9.38
N PHE A 40 1.35 1.86 8.65
CA PHE A 40 1.45 2.12 7.21
C PHE A 40 1.40 3.63 6.90
N SER A 41 2.08 4.04 5.82
CA SER A 41 2.06 5.41 5.31
C SER A 41 0.87 5.71 4.38
N ARG A 42 0.09 4.69 3.99
CA ARG A 42 -1.08 4.84 3.11
C ARG A 42 -2.24 3.97 3.59
N LYS A 43 -3.45 4.54 3.63
CA LYS A 43 -4.69 3.83 3.99
C LYS A 43 -4.93 2.59 3.13
N SER A 44 -4.73 2.68 1.81
CA SER A 44 -4.91 1.53 0.91
C SER A 44 -3.97 0.35 1.22
N HIS A 45 -2.79 0.61 1.79
CA HIS A 45 -1.89 -0.44 2.22
C HIS A 45 -2.37 -1.11 3.52
N LEU A 46 -2.91 -0.34 4.46
CA LEU A 46 -3.55 -0.86 5.67
C LEU A 46 -4.76 -1.75 5.31
N VAL A 47 -5.65 -1.28 4.44
CA VAL A 47 -6.84 -2.06 4.01
C VAL A 47 -6.42 -3.38 3.36
N ARG A 48 -5.41 -3.35 2.47
CA ARG A 48 -4.87 -4.59 1.89
C ARG A 48 -4.18 -5.48 2.93
N HIS A 49 -3.61 -4.92 3.98
CA HIS A 49 -2.99 -5.70 5.04
C HIS A 49 -4.04 -6.39 5.92
N GLN A 50 -5.17 -5.73 6.21
CA GLN A 50 -6.28 -6.34 6.97
C GLN A 50 -6.81 -7.62 6.31
N ALA A 51 -6.75 -7.72 4.98
CA ALA A 51 -7.07 -8.95 4.24
C ALA A 51 -6.19 -10.16 4.61
N VAL A 52 -5.01 -9.95 5.22
CA VAL A 52 -4.16 -11.04 5.73
C VAL A 52 -4.77 -11.64 6.99
N HIS A 53 -5.36 -10.83 7.86
CA HIS A 53 -5.99 -11.29 9.09
C HIS A 53 -7.34 -11.98 8.84
N THR A 54 -8.13 -11.43 7.93
CA THR A 54 -9.45 -12.00 7.58
C THR A 54 -9.36 -13.13 6.56
N GLY A 55 -8.18 -13.36 5.96
CA GLY A 55 -8.02 -14.27 4.82
C GLY A 55 -8.73 -13.81 3.55
N HIS A 56 -9.29 -12.60 3.53
CA HIS A 56 -10.05 -12.08 2.40
C HIS A 56 -9.17 -11.86 1.17
N ARG A 57 -9.34 -12.70 0.14
CA ARG A 57 -8.58 -12.62 -1.11
C ARG A 57 -9.54 -12.50 -2.29
N PRO A 58 -10.02 -11.30 -2.64
CA PRO A 58 -11.11 -11.13 -3.60
C PRO A 58 -10.71 -11.48 -5.04
N HIS A 59 -9.41 -11.50 -5.35
CA HIS A 59 -8.93 -11.75 -6.71
C HIS A 59 -8.52 -13.21 -6.87
N ALA A 60 -9.11 -13.93 -7.82
CA ALA A 60 -8.77 -15.32 -8.11
C ALA A 60 -8.21 -15.44 -9.53
N CYS A 61 -7.18 -16.27 -9.69
CA CYS A 61 -6.70 -16.68 -11.00
C CYS A 61 -7.74 -17.60 -11.64
N THR A 62 -8.11 -17.33 -12.89
CA THR A 62 -9.09 -18.14 -13.63
C THR A 62 -8.54 -19.50 -14.02
N LEU A 63 -7.22 -19.62 -14.22
CA LEU A 63 -6.55 -20.86 -14.65
C LEU A 63 -6.29 -21.81 -13.47
N CYS A 64 -5.63 -21.33 -12.41
CA CYS A 64 -5.19 -22.18 -11.30
C CYS A 64 -5.97 -21.99 -9.99
N ARG A 65 -7.00 -21.13 -9.98
CA ARG A 65 -7.86 -20.80 -8.82
C ARG A 65 -7.14 -20.21 -7.59
N LYS A 66 -5.84 -19.92 -7.69
CA LYS A 66 -5.08 -19.25 -6.62
C LYS A 66 -5.64 -17.87 -6.33
N ARG A 67 -5.83 -17.54 -5.05
CA ARG A 67 -6.41 -16.26 -4.60
C ARG A 67 -5.34 -15.27 -4.14
N PHE A 68 -5.58 -13.99 -4.37
CA PHE A 68 -4.68 -12.87 -4.09
C PHE A 68 -5.42 -11.73 -3.36
N SER A 69 -4.72 -11.04 -2.47
CA SER A 69 -5.24 -9.89 -1.72
C SER A 69 -5.20 -8.57 -2.50
N SER A 70 -4.58 -8.55 -3.69
CA SER A 70 -4.60 -7.38 -4.58
C SER A 70 -4.60 -7.76 -6.05
N LYS A 71 -5.24 -6.93 -6.88
CA LYS A 71 -5.26 -7.07 -8.34
C LYS A 71 -3.85 -7.10 -8.95
N THR A 72 -2.96 -6.23 -8.50
CA THR A 72 -1.56 -6.20 -8.97
C THR A 72 -0.83 -7.53 -8.72
N SER A 73 -1.11 -8.21 -7.60
CA SER A 73 -0.48 -9.50 -7.31
C SER A 73 -1.03 -10.61 -8.21
N LEU A 74 -2.33 -10.57 -8.53
CA LEU A 74 -2.94 -11.46 -9.52
C LEU A 74 -2.36 -11.21 -10.91
N LEU A 75 -2.28 -9.95 -11.36
CA LEU A 75 -1.74 -9.60 -12.69
C LEU A 75 -0.28 -9.99 -12.88
N ARG A 76 0.52 -10.00 -11.81
CA ARG A 76 1.91 -10.47 -11.87
C ARG A 76 2.02 -12.00 -11.87
N HIS A 77 0.99 -12.68 -11.38
CA HIS A 77 0.94 -14.13 -11.34
C HIS A 77 0.45 -14.75 -12.66
N GLN A 78 -0.51 -14.09 -13.31
CA GLN A 78 -1.00 -14.42 -14.65
C GLN A 78 0.13 -14.23 -15.67
#